data_AF-A0AA35Q138-F1
#
_entry.id   AF-A0AA35Q138-F1
#
_cell.length_a   1.000
_cell.length_b   1.000
_cell.length_c   1.000
_cell.angle_alpha   90.00
_cell.angle_beta   90.00
_cell.angle_gamma   90.00
#
_symmetry.space_group_name_H-M   'P 1'
#
loop_
_entity.id
_entity.type
_entity.pdbx_description
1 polymer ?
#
loop_
_entity_poly.entity_id
_entity_poly.type
_entity_poly.pdbx_seq_one_letter_code
_entity_poly.pdbx_strand_id
1 'polypeptide(L)'
;MLRSQVLVLVLVLATEVLGIETTSILGELKNLPACGTSCFTSVINDTPCDIFNATCICTDSTFHDAAQACITSNCPAQDALNASKVEARVCERPYRTRKYVLFIPMMVEGPSWFCPWIRLYSRWLTLGRWELDDWVMFGVGNLEYETITTALKYFYICESFYILSLALCEVSVLFFYLRIFPSQKFLIATYVSIAIIMVPSVVLIFIQIFQCMPIHWVWHSWRLAYYRDRCMDIHTITFVAAGLNIFQDLVVLLLPLPSLFRLKMEKRSKWGIIVMFSLGIFITITSCIRLRYVSLFGRYEG
;
A
#
# COMPACT_ATOMS: atom_id res chain seq x y z
N MET A 1 49.80 47.98 -5.32
CA MET A 1 48.34 47.68 -5.31
C MET A 1 47.95 46.49 -6.18
N LEU A 2 48.45 46.32 -7.41
CA LEU A 2 48.11 45.17 -8.28
C LEU A 2 48.49 43.78 -7.70
N ARG A 3 49.61 43.65 -6.96
CA ARG A 3 50.06 42.37 -6.38
C ARG A 3 49.12 41.80 -5.31
N SER A 4 48.40 42.66 -4.58
CA SER A 4 47.47 42.25 -3.53
C SER A 4 46.12 41.79 -4.10
N GLN A 5 45.67 42.36 -5.21
CA GLN A 5 44.41 41.95 -5.83
C GLN A 5 44.53 40.65 -6.63
N VAL A 6 45.70 40.39 -7.23
CA VAL A 6 45.98 39.09 -7.89
C VAL A 6 46.06 37.96 -6.86
N LEU A 7 46.61 38.19 -5.66
CA LEU A 7 46.65 37.19 -4.60
C LEU A 7 45.25 36.81 -4.10
N VAL A 8 44.34 37.80 -3.98
CA VAL A 8 42.93 37.58 -3.60
C VAL A 8 42.18 36.84 -4.71
N LEU A 9 42.41 37.20 -5.98
CA LEU A 9 41.78 36.50 -7.11
C LEU A 9 42.26 35.04 -7.22
N VAL A 10 43.55 34.78 -6.98
CA VAL A 10 44.13 33.42 -6.96
C VAL A 10 43.63 32.61 -5.76
N LEU A 11 43.41 33.22 -4.59
CA LEU A 11 42.79 32.56 -3.44
C LEU A 11 41.32 32.22 -3.69
N VAL A 12 40.56 33.11 -4.34
CA VAL A 12 39.15 32.88 -4.69
C VAL A 12 39.01 31.80 -5.77
N LEU A 13 39.90 31.78 -6.77
CA LEU A 13 39.94 30.71 -7.77
C LEU A 13 40.43 29.39 -7.16
N ALA A 14 41.35 29.42 -6.19
CA ALA A 14 41.80 28.21 -5.49
C ALA A 14 40.69 27.59 -4.61
N THR A 15 39.75 28.39 -4.10
CA THR A 15 38.57 27.86 -3.39
C THR A 15 37.56 27.18 -4.33
N GLU A 16 37.52 27.53 -5.62
CA GLU A 16 36.73 26.79 -6.63
C GLU A 16 37.39 25.45 -7.00
N VAL A 17 38.72 25.36 -6.96
CA VAL A 17 39.48 24.17 -7.38
C VAL A 17 39.50 23.06 -6.31
N LEU A 18 39.21 23.37 -5.04
CA LEU A 18 39.25 22.40 -3.94
C LEU A 18 37.95 21.61 -3.73
N GLY A 19 36.88 21.85 -4.50
CA GLY A 19 35.70 20.96 -4.52
C GLY A 19 35.08 20.68 -3.15
N ILE A 20 35.09 21.65 -2.23
CA ILE A 20 34.37 21.53 -0.95
C ILE A 20 33.01 22.22 -1.12
N GLU A 21 31.96 21.41 -1.31
CA GLU A 21 30.55 21.80 -1.41
C GLU A 21 29.95 22.27 -0.06
N THR A 22 30.48 23.30 0.58
CA THR A 22 29.87 23.81 1.83
C THR A 22 28.66 24.73 1.59
N THR A 23 28.50 25.27 0.38
CA THR A 23 27.40 26.20 0.03
C THR A 23 26.09 25.49 -0.33
N SER A 24 26.13 24.23 -0.79
CA SER A 24 24.92 23.45 -1.12
C SER A 24 24.23 22.90 0.14
N ILE A 25 25.01 22.36 1.10
CA ILE A 25 24.50 21.71 2.30
C ILE A 25 23.79 22.70 3.24
N LEU A 26 24.38 23.89 3.47
CA LEU A 26 23.76 24.93 4.29
C LEU A 26 22.48 25.49 3.66
N GLY A 27 22.43 25.54 2.32
CA GLY A 27 21.22 25.92 1.58
C GLY A 27 20.08 24.92 1.77
N GLU A 28 20.39 23.62 1.85
CA GLU A 28 19.40 22.57 2.06
C GLU A 28 18.99 22.39 3.53
N LEU A 29 19.92 22.55 4.48
CA LEU A 29 19.63 22.56 5.92
C LEU A 29 18.68 23.71 6.31
N LYS A 30 18.69 24.83 5.57
CA LYS A 30 17.75 25.94 5.76
C LYS A 30 16.29 25.53 5.46
N ASN A 31 16.08 24.49 4.66
CA ASN A 31 14.76 23.98 4.32
C ASN A 31 14.22 22.99 5.37
N LEU A 32 14.96 22.75 6.46
CA LEU A 32 14.57 21.81 7.49
C LEU A 32 13.48 22.42 8.39
N PRO A 33 12.37 21.69 8.66
CA PRO A 33 11.31 22.20 9.53
C PRO A 33 11.80 22.36 10.97
N ALA A 34 11.20 23.31 11.69
CA ALA A 34 11.61 23.65 13.07
C ALA A 34 11.53 22.47 14.06
N CYS A 35 10.62 21.52 13.84
CA CYS A 35 10.56 20.30 14.65
C CYS A 35 11.67 19.30 14.27
N GLY A 36 12.06 19.24 12.99
CA GLY A 36 13.18 18.41 12.55
C GLY A 36 14.49 18.89 13.16
N THR A 37 14.73 20.21 13.18
CA THR A 37 15.97 20.78 13.73
C THR A 37 16.15 20.48 15.22
N SER A 38 15.07 20.48 16.02
CA SER A 38 15.16 20.14 17.45
C SER A 38 15.48 18.67 17.71
N CYS A 39 14.96 17.76 16.89
CA CYS A 39 15.30 16.34 16.97
C CYS A 39 16.72 16.04 16.47
N PHE A 40 17.20 16.75 15.45
CA PHE A 40 18.58 16.57 15.00
C PHE A 40 19.59 17.06 16.03
N THR A 41 19.36 18.21 16.68
CA THR A 41 20.28 18.73 17.70
C THR A 41 20.29 17.90 18.98
N SER A 42 19.20 17.21 19.32
CA SER A 42 19.20 16.31 20.48
C SER A 42 20.03 15.05 20.24
N VAL A 43 20.01 14.51 19.03
CA VAL A 43 20.71 13.25 18.68
C VAL A 43 22.18 13.49 18.35
N ILE A 44 22.55 14.65 17.80
CA ILE A 44 23.92 14.92 17.34
C ILE A 44 24.96 14.98 18.47
N ASN A 45 24.53 15.27 19.69
CA ASN A 45 25.44 15.29 20.86
C ASN A 45 25.81 13.87 21.33
N ASP A 46 25.01 12.86 20.96
CA ASP A 46 25.21 11.47 21.36
C ASP A 46 26.03 10.68 20.32
N THR A 47 26.35 11.27 19.17
CA THR A 47 27.10 10.62 18.09
C THR A 47 28.50 11.22 17.88
N PRO A 48 29.46 10.44 17.36
CA PRO A 48 30.85 10.90 17.15
C PRO A 48 31.03 11.77 15.89
N CYS A 49 29.96 12.08 15.16
CA CYS A 49 30.04 12.83 13.90
C CYS A 49 29.99 14.35 14.13
N ASP A 50 30.85 15.10 13.44
CA ASP A 50 30.76 16.57 13.40
C ASP A 50 29.58 17.03 12.53
N ILE A 51 28.92 18.12 12.91
CA ILE A 51 27.72 18.66 12.25
C ILE A 51 27.98 19.06 10.79
N PHE A 52 29.24 19.33 10.44
CA PHE A 52 29.66 19.69 9.09
C PHE A 52 30.08 18.48 8.24
N ASN A 53 30.20 17.29 8.83
CA ASN A 53 30.60 16.09 8.12
C ASN A 53 29.36 15.31 7.66
N ALA A 54 28.77 15.76 6.55
CA ALA A 54 27.60 15.14 5.95
C ALA A 54 27.84 13.65 5.62
N THR A 55 29.03 13.27 5.17
CA THR A 55 29.35 11.86 4.89
C THR A 55 29.25 10.98 6.13
N CYS A 56 29.76 11.42 7.29
CA CYS A 56 29.66 10.68 8.55
C CYS A 56 28.19 10.48 8.94
N ILE A 57 27.41 11.57 8.94
CA ILE A 57 25.98 11.57 9.27
C ILE A 57 25.20 10.65 8.32
N CYS A 58 25.48 10.72 7.02
CA CYS A 58 24.78 9.93 6.01
C CYS A 58 25.10 8.43 6.08
N THR A 59 26.26 8.04 6.61
CA THR A 59 26.67 6.64 6.77
C THR A 59 26.31 6.01 8.11
N ASP A 60 26.03 6.82 9.13
CA ASP A 60 25.75 6.32 10.48
C ASP A 60 24.27 5.91 10.63
N SER A 61 23.99 4.61 10.64
CA SER A 61 22.64 4.07 10.84
C SER A 61 22.05 4.41 12.21
N THR A 62 22.88 4.54 13.25
CA THR A 62 22.40 4.81 14.61
C THR A 62 21.84 6.22 14.74
N PHE A 63 22.49 7.19 14.09
CA PHE A 63 22.00 8.54 13.96
C PHE A 63 20.66 8.58 13.22
N HIS A 64 20.58 7.92 12.06
CA HIS A 64 19.35 7.87 11.25
C HIS A 64 18.17 7.30 12.04
N ASP A 65 18.38 6.16 12.71
CA ASP A 65 17.30 5.50 13.47
C ASP A 65 16.85 6.35 14.66
N ALA A 66 17.78 6.98 15.39
CA ALA A 66 17.47 7.84 16.52
C ALA A 66 16.79 9.15 16.11
N ALA A 67 17.30 9.81 15.05
CA ALA A 67 16.71 11.03 14.52
C ALA A 67 15.32 10.76 13.94
N GLN A 68 15.16 9.67 13.18
CA GLN A 68 13.88 9.26 12.64
C GLN A 68 12.89 8.93 13.76
N ALA A 69 13.31 8.21 14.80
CA ALA A 69 12.44 7.90 15.95
C ALA A 69 11.94 9.17 16.65
N CYS A 70 12.81 10.17 16.86
CA CYS A 70 12.42 11.45 17.44
C CYS A 70 11.44 12.21 16.54
N ILE A 71 11.74 12.29 15.24
CA ILE A 71 10.93 13.02 14.26
C ILE A 71 9.54 12.38 14.13
N THR A 72 9.45 11.05 14.01
CA THR A 72 8.16 10.36 13.90
C THR A 72 7.37 10.40 15.20
N SER A 73 8.03 10.48 16.36
CA SER A 73 7.35 10.54 17.66
C SER A 73 6.85 11.94 18.02
N ASN A 74 7.60 12.99 17.69
CA ASN A 74 7.37 14.33 18.23
C ASN A 74 6.91 15.35 17.18
N CYS A 75 7.12 15.10 15.89
CA CYS A 75 6.78 16.02 14.81
C CYS A 75 5.50 15.63 14.06
N PRO A 76 4.79 16.60 13.46
CA PRO A 76 3.71 16.29 12.54
C PRO A 76 4.25 15.53 11.32
N ALA A 77 3.44 14.64 10.76
CA ALA A 77 3.86 13.76 9.67
C ALA A 77 4.35 14.50 8.42
N GLN A 78 3.83 15.70 8.17
CA GLN A 78 4.28 16.54 7.07
C GLN A 78 5.71 17.06 7.26
N ASP A 79 6.06 17.45 8.48
CA ASP A 79 7.42 17.86 8.83
C ASP A 79 8.37 16.67 8.79
N ALA A 80 7.93 15.50 9.26
CA ALA A 80 8.70 14.26 9.15
C ALA A 80 9.04 13.92 7.70
N LEU A 81 8.06 14.03 6.80
CA LEU A 81 8.27 13.80 5.38
C LEU A 81 9.21 14.85 4.76
N ASN A 82 9.06 16.12 5.14
CA ASN A 82 9.91 17.19 4.62
C ASN A 82 11.36 17.07 5.13
N ALA A 83 11.55 16.68 6.39
CA ALA A 83 12.86 16.38 6.96
C ALA A 83 13.56 15.25 6.21
N SER A 84 12.85 14.14 5.96
CA SER A 84 13.40 13.02 5.18
C SER A 84 13.76 13.41 3.73
N LYS A 85 12.99 14.31 3.09
CA LYS A 85 13.35 14.85 1.76
C LYS A 85 14.62 15.70 1.78
N VAL A 86 14.84 16.48 2.84
CA VAL A 86 16.05 17.29 3.02
C VAL A 86 17.25 16.38 3.26
N GLU A 87 17.13 15.41 4.17
CA GLU A 87 18.15 14.40 4.42
C GLU A 87 18.55 13.66 3.13
N ALA A 88 17.57 13.20 2.35
CA ALA A 88 17.85 12.52 1.08
C ALA A 88 18.60 13.39 0.07
N ARG A 89 18.34 14.71 0.03
CA ARG A 89 19.07 15.66 -0.82
C ARG A 89 20.50 15.89 -0.32
N VAL A 90 20.69 16.02 0.99
CA VAL A 90 22.01 16.20 1.61
C VAL A 90 22.88 14.96 1.43
N CYS A 91 22.30 13.77 1.54
CA CYS A 91 23.00 12.49 1.38
C CYS A 91 23.07 12.01 -0.07
N GLU A 92 22.69 12.84 -1.05
CA GLU A 92 22.65 12.51 -2.49
C GLU A 92 21.99 11.16 -2.81
N ARG A 93 20.97 10.76 -2.04
CA ARG A 93 20.30 9.48 -2.25
C ARG A 93 19.48 9.56 -3.55
N PRO A 94 19.55 8.55 -4.42
CA PRO A 94 18.85 8.59 -5.70
C PRO A 94 17.34 8.69 -5.49
N TYR A 95 16.69 9.61 -6.22
CA TYR A 95 15.23 9.79 -6.15
C TYR A 95 14.51 8.55 -6.68
N ARG A 96 13.97 7.72 -5.78
CA ARG A 96 13.22 6.51 -6.14
C ARG A 96 11.78 6.90 -6.50
N THR A 97 11.52 7.16 -7.78
CA THR A 97 10.17 7.51 -8.27
C THR A 97 9.19 6.35 -8.10
N ARG A 98 8.44 6.31 -6.99
CA ARG A 98 7.36 5.33 -6.74
C ARG A 98 6.06 5.63 -7.49
N LYS A 99 5.98 6.77 -8.18
CA LYS A 99 4.75 7.26 -8.84
C LYS A 99 4.15 6.23 -9.80
N TYR A 100 4.95 5.63 -10.67
CA TYR A 100 4.47 4.63 -11.65
C TYR A 100 3.95 3.36 -10.99
N VAL A 101 4.55 2.95 -9.86
CA VAL A 101 4.17 1.75 -9.12
C VAL A 101 2.81 1.93 -8.42
N LEU A 102 2.46 3.17 -8.06
CA LEU A 102 1.16 3.52 -7.46
C LEU A 102 0.10 3.86 -8.53
N PHE A 103 0.49 4.54 -9.60
CA PHE A 103 -0.43 5.06 -10.60
C PHE A 103 -1.07 3.96 -11.46
N ILE A 104 -0.32 2.90 -11.78
CA ILE A 104 -0.82 1.81 -12.61
C ILE A 104 -1.95 1.00 -11.94
N PRO A 105 -1.82 0.53 -10.68
CA PRO A 105 -2.96 -0.10 -10.00
C PRO A 105 -4.15 0.86 -9.85
N MET A 106 -3.90 2.15 -9.62
CA MET A 106 -4.95 3.17 -9.55
C MET A 106 -5.71 3.35 -10.87
N MET A 107 -5.07 3.14 -12.03
CA MET A 107 -5.74 3.13 -13.34
C MET A 107 -6.55 1.87 -13.61
N VAL A 108 -6.09 0.71 -13.12
CA VAL A 108 -6.78 -0.57 -13.29
C VAL A 108 -8.00 -0.66 -12.37
N GLU A 109 -7.90 -0.10 -11.16
CA GLU A 109 -8.99 -0.06 -10.18
C GLU A 109 -9.87 1.21 -10.31
N GLY A 110 -9.39 2.23 -11.01
CA GLY A 110 -10.11 3.48 -11.28
C GLY A 110 -11.51 3.28 -11.87
N PRO A 111 -11.75 2.37 -12.83
CA PRO A 111 -13.09 2.03 -13.30
C PRO A 111 -14.03 1.58 -12.18
N SER A 112 -13.51 0.86 -11.17
CA SER A 112 -14.27 0.42 -10.01
C SER A 112 -14.66 1.56 -9.08
N TRP A 113 -13.88 2.66 -9.04
CA TRP A 113 -14.29 3.88 -8.32
C TRP A 113 -15.47 4.59 -8.98
N PHE A 114 -15.63 4.48 -10.30
CA PHE A 114 -16.80 5.03 -11.00
C PHE A 114 -18.07 4.20 -10.79
N CYS A 115 -17.94 2.90 -10.51
CA CYS A 115 -19.08 2.00 -10.30
C CYS A 115 -20.03 2.44 -9.15
N PRO A 116 -19.55 2.84 -7.95
CA PRO A 116 -20.37 3.41 -6.89
C PRO A 116 -21.18 4.63 -7.34
N TRP A 117 -20.55 5.58 -8.05
CA TRP A 117 -21.23 6.79 -8.53
C TRP A 117 -22.30 6.49 -9.59
N ILE A 118 -22.01 5.55 -10.50
CA ILE A 118 -22.98 5.08 -11.50
C ILE A 118 -24.14 4.36 -10.79
N ARG A 119 -23.87 3.56 -9.75
CA ARG A 119 -24.89 2.85 -8.97
C ARG A 119 -25.76 3.84 -8.20
N LEU A 120 -25.17 4.84 -7.54
CA LEU A 120 -25.87 5.93 -6.85
C LEU A 120 -26.74 6.73 -7.82
N TYR A 121 -26.21 7.11 -8.98
CA TYR A 121 -26.95 7.83 -10.02
C TYR A 121 -28.11 6.99 -10.59
N SER A 122 -27.85 5.72 -10.91
CA SER A 122 -28.87 4.78 -11.38
C SER A 122 -29.98 4.56 -10.34
N ARG A 123 -29.63 4.44 -9.06
CA ARG A 123 -30.58 4.29 -7.95
C ARG A 123 -31.37 5.56 -7.69
N TRP A 124 -30.73 6.72 -7.76
CA TRP A 124 -31.44 8.00 -7.65
C TRP A 124 -32.50 8.15 -8.75
N LEU A 125 -32.16 7.77 -9.99
CA LEU A 125 -33.12 7.78 -11.10
C LEU A 125 -34.24 6.73 -10.99
N THR A 126 -34.00 5.58 -10.35
CA THR A 126 -34.96 4.46 -10.30
C THR A 126 -35.82 4.42 -9.04
N LEU A 127 -35.27 4.79 -7.87
CA LEU A 127 -35.92 4.65 -6.56
C LEU A 127 -36.17 6.00 -5.86
N GLY A 128 -35.52 7.09 -6.30
CA GLY A 128 -35.70 8.43 -5.73
C GLY A 128 -35.33 8.58 -4.25
N ARG A 129 -34.79 7.53 -3.61
CA ARG A 129 -34.44 7.46 -2.19
C ARG A 129 -33.12 6.72 -2.04
N TRP A 130 -32.34 7.14 -1.05
CA TRP A 130 -31.02 6.57 -0.75
C TRP A 130 -31.14 5.66 0.47
N GLU A 131 -30.51 4.49 0.40
CA GLU A 131 -30.47 3.52 1.50
C GLU A 131 -29.26 3.79 2.41
N LEU A 132 -29.19 3.09 3.55
CA LEU A 132 -28.08 3.23 4.49
C LEU A 132 -26.71 2.96 3.83
N ASP A 133 -26.64 2.02 2.89
CA ASP A 133 -25.44 1.72 2.09
C ASP A 133 -24.93 2.94 1.29
N ASP A 134 -25.87 3.72 0.73
CA ASP A 134 -25.58 4.91 -0.07
C ASP A 134 -25.04 6.05 0.82
N TRP A 135 -25.59 6.20 2.03
CA TRP A 135 -25.11 7.18 3.03
C TRP A 135 -23.72 6.84 3.59
N VAL A 136 -23.41 5.55 3.74
CA VAL A 136 -22.08 5.10 4.17
C VAL A 136 -21.02 5.49 3.13
N MET A 137 -21.32 5.33 1.84
CA MET A 137 -20.38 5.75 0.77
C MET A 137 -20.10 7.25 0.80
N PHE A 138 -21.11 8.09 1.00
CA PHE A 138 -20.94 9.54 1.14
C PHE A 138 -20.20 9.93 2.43
N GLY A 139 -20.48 9.24 3.54
CA GLY A 139 -19.83 9.49 4.82
C GLY A 139 -18.33 9.20 4.78
N VAL A 140 -17.92 8.10 4.14
CA VAL A 140 -16.50 7.75 3.98
C VAL A 140 -15.75 8.75 3.09
N GLY A 141 -16.40 9.28 2.04
CA GLY A 141 -15.79 10.27 1.14
C GLY A 141 -15.56 11.65 1.76
N ASN A 142 -16.27 12.00 2.83
CA ASN A 142 -16.20 13.29 3.51
C ASN A 142 -15.42 13.25 4.85
N LEU A 143 -14.78 12.12 5.19
CA LEU A 143 -13.92 12.06 6.38
C LEU A 143 -12.71 12.96 6.16
N GLU A 144 -12.74 14.14 6.78
CA GLU A 144 -11.59 15.05 6.85
C GLU A 144 -10.44 14.34 7.57
N TYR A 145 -9.28 14.29 6.92
CA TYR A 145 -8.09 13.50 7.30
C TYR A 145 -7.35 14.09 8.50
N GLU A 146 -8.04 14.44 9.58
CA GLU A 146 -7.44 15.13 10.73
C GLU A 146 -6.52 14.24 11.59
N THR A 147 -6.31 12.96 11.26
CA THR A 147 -5.24 12.17 11.90
C THR A 147 -4.92 10.87 11.15
N ILE A 148 -3.63 10.61 10.86
CA ILE A 148 -3.15 9.35 10.25
C ILE A 148 -3.64 8.12 11.03
N THR A 149 -3.71 8.22 12.35
CA THR A 149 -4.24 7.16 13.23
C THR A 149 -5.69 6.81 12.93
N THR A 150 -6.52 7.79 12.60
CA THR A 150 -7.94 7.61 12.30
C THR A 150 -8.13 6.96 10.94
N ALA A 151 -7.35 7.42 9.94
CA ALA A 151 -7.31 6.79 8.62
C ALA A 151 -6.88 5.31 8.70
N LEU A 152 -5.84 4.99 9.48
CA LEU A 152 -5.39 3.61 9.69
C LEU A 152 -6.44 2.73 10.39
N LYS A 153 -7.21 3.28 11.33
CA LYS A 153 -8.32 2.54 11.97
C LYS A 153 -9.41 2.17 10.96
N TYR A 154 -9.84 3.12 10.13
CA TYR A 154 -10.82 2.84 9.08
C TYR A 154 -10.28 1.86 8.05
N PHE A 155 -9.02 2.03 7.63
CA PHE A 155 -8.36 1.13 6.68
C PHE A 155 -8.38 -0.32 7.20
N TYR A 156 -8.00 -0.53 8.46
CA TYR A 156 -8.03 -1.84 9.10
C TYR A 156 -9.42 -2.49 9.12
N ILE A 157 -10.47 -1.71 9.42
CA ILE A 157 -11.85 -2.19 9.41
C ILE A 157 -12.28 -2.55 7.98
N CYS A 158 -12.04 -1.66 7.03
CA CYS A 158 -12.36 -1.87 5.61
C CYS A 158 -11.66 -3.11 5.04
N GLU A 159 -10.39 -3.31 5.36
CA GLU A 159 -9.62 -4.47 4.92
C GLU A 159 -10.19 -5.78 5.47
N SER A 160 -10.59 -5.79 6.75
CA SER A 160 -11.24 -6.96 7.36
C SER A 160 -12.56 -7.32 6.67
N PHE A 161 -13.40 -6.32 6.39
CA PHE A 161 -14.64 -6.52 5.63
C PHE A 161 -14.40 -6.92 4.19
N TYR A 162 -13.34 -6.40 3.56
CA TYR A 162 -12.96 -6.76 2.21
C TYR A 162 -12.64 -8.24 2.08
N ILE A 163 -11.78 -8.79 2.96
CA ILE A 163 -11.43 -10.22 2.95
C ILE A 163 -12.68 -11.09 3.15
N LEU A 164 -13.55 -10.71 4.09
CA LEU A 164 -14.83 -11.41 4.30
C LEU A 164 -15.73 -11.37 3.06
N SER A 165 -15.86 -10.19 2.43
CA SER A 165 -16.70 -10.03 1.25
C SER A 165 -16.22 -10.86 0.06
N LEU A 166 -14.90 -10.97 -0.13
CA LEU A 166 -14.31 -11.80 -1.19
C LEU A 166 -14.67 -13.27 -1.00
N ALA A 167 -14.47 -13.80 0.21
CA ALA A 167 -14.78 -15.19 0.53
C ALA A 167 -16.27 -15.50 0.32
N LEU A 168 -17.16 -14.59 0.73
CA LEU A 168 -18.61 -14.75 0.54
C LEU A 168 -19.01 -14.71 -0.94
N CYS A 169 -18.38 -13.85 -1.75
CA CYS A 169 -18.62 -13.78 -3.19
C CYS A 169 -18.25 -15.09 -3.88
N GLU A 170 -17.07 -15.65 -3.59
CA GLU A 170 -16.62 -16.92 -4.18
C GLU A 170 -17.53 -18.09 -3.80
N VAL A 171 -17.93 -18.17 -2.53
CA VAL A 171 -18.86 -19.20 -2.05
C VAL A 171 -20.24 -19.06 -2.70
N SER A 172 -20.72 -17.83 -2.92
CA SER A 172 -21.98 -17.57 -3.63
C SER A 172 -21.95 -18.10 -5.06
N VAL A 173 -20.84 -17.91 -5.78
CA VAL A 173 -20.64 -18.46 -7.13
C VAL A 173 -20.63 -19.98 -7.12
N LEU A 174 -19.96 -20.61 -6.13
CA LEU A 174 -19.94 -22.07 -6.00
C LEU A 174 -21.34 -22.64 -5.69
N PHE A 175 -22.14 -21.97 -4.84
CA PHE A 175 -23.54 -22.36 -4.62
C PHE A 175 -24.37 -22.25 -5.90
N PHE A 176 -24.13 -21.23 -6.72
CA PHE A 176 -24.76 -21.13 -8.03
C PHE A 176 -24.36 -22.29 -8.96
N TYR A 177 -23.11 -22.75 -8.91
CA TYR A 177 -22.66 -23.91 -9.67
C TYR A 177 -23.31 -25.22 -9.21
N LEU A 178 -23.48 -25.42 -7.90
CA LEU A 178 -24.24 -26.56 -7.36
C LEU A 178 -25.67 -26.60 -7.89
N ARG A 179 -26.29 -25.43 -8.10
CA ARG A 179 -27.65 -25.31 -8.65
C ARG A 179 -27.73 -25.61 -10.15
N ILE A 180 -26.72 -25.23 -10.93
CA ILE A 180 -26.73 -25.40 -12.40
C ILE A 180 -26.37 -26.83 -12.83
N PHE A 181 -25.39 -27.47 -12.18
CA PHE A 181 -24.83 -28.73 -12.66
C PHE A 181 -25.13 -29.89 -11.70
N PRO A 182 -26.10 -30.75 -12.01
CA PRO A 182 -26.53 -31.83 -11.11
C PRO A 182 -25.60 -33.08 -11.11
N SER A 183 -24.44 -33.06 -11.75
CA SER A 183 -23.60 -34.26 -11.87
C SER A 183 -22.78 -34.55 -10.60
N GLN A 184 -22.82 -35.79 -10.10
CA GLN A 184 -22.20 -36.16 -8.81
C GLN A 184 -20.70 -35.83 -8.71
N LYS A 185 -19.92 -36.12 -9.77
CA LYS A 185 -18.49 -35.78 -9.79
C LYS A 185 -18.24 -34.28 -9.66
N PHE A 186 -19.09 -33.46 -10.27
CA PHE A 186 -19.03 -32.01 -10.18
C PHE A 186 -19.48 -31.48 -8.83
N LEU A 187 -20.50 -32.10 -8.21
CA LEU A 187 -20.95 -31.75 -6.86
C LEU A 187 -19.82 -31.98 -5.85
N ILE A 188 -19.17 -33.14 -5.88
CA ILE A 188 -18.04 -33.44 -5.00
C ILE A 188 -16.90 -32.44 -5.22
N ALA A 189 -16.53 -32.18 -6.48
CA ALA A 189 -15.50 -31.20 -6.80
C ALA A 189 -15.84 -29.80 -6.27
N THR A 190 -17.09 -29.36 -6.43
CA THR A 190 -17.56 -28.06 -5.93
C THR A 190 -17.52 -27.99 -4.41
N TYR A 191 -17.94 -29.02 -3.68
CA TYR A 191 -17.84 -29.06 -2.21
C TYR A 191 -16.38 -29.02 -1.73
N VAL A 192 -15.47 -29.71 -2.43
CA VAL A 192 -14.03 -29.64 -2.15
C VAL A 192 -13.50 -28.22 -2.39
N SER A 193 -13.90 -27.57 -3.49
CA SER A 193 -13.53 -26.17 -3.75
C SER A 193 -14.03 -25.20 -2.68
N ILE A 194 -15.25 -25.40 -2.15
CA ILE A 194 -15.76 -24.58 -1.02
C ILE A 194 -14.83 -24.69 0.18
N ALA A 195 -14.37 -25.90 0.53
CA ALA A 195 -13.44 -26.09 1.64
C ALA A 195 -12.07 -25.44 1.37
N ILE A 196 -11.54 -25.58 0.15
CA ILE A 196 -10.28 -24.97 -0.29
C ILE A 196 -10.33 -23.44 -0.23
N ILE A 197 -11.51 -22.84 -0.41
CA ILE A 197 -11.69 -21.38 -0.32
C ILE A 197 -11.89 -20.95 1.13
N MET A 198 -12.83 -21.57 1.85
CA MET A 198 -13.23 -21.12 3.18
C MET A 198 -12.09 -21.26 4.21
N VAL A 199 -11.31 -22.34 4.15
CA VAL A 199 -10.27 -22.59 5.15
C VAL A 199 -9.17 -21.51 5.12
N PRO A 200 -8.51 -21.21 3.99
CA PRO A 200 -7.56 -20.11 3.92
C PRO A 200 -8.18 -18.75 4.24
N SER A 201 -9.39 -18.46 3.76
CA SER A 201 -10.03 -17.16 4.01
C SER A 201 -10.32 -16.92 5.48
N VAL A 202 -10.77 -17.93 6.22
CA VAL A 202 -10.95 -17.84 7.67
C VAL A 202 -9.61 -17.60 8.37
N VAL A 203 -8.56 -18.35 7.99
CA VAL A 203 -7.22 -18.17 8.57
C VAL A 203 -6.69 -16.76 8.33
N LEU A 204 -6.84 -16.22 7.11
CA LEU A 204 -6.41 -14.86 6.77
C LEU A 204 -7.18 -13.80 7.56
N ILE A 205 -8.48 -13.96 7.79
CA ILE A 205 -9.26 -13.06 8.66
C ILE A 205 -8.71 -13.07 10.08
N PHE A 206 -8.40 -14.23 10.64
CA PHE A 206 -7.81 -14.33 11.97
C PHE A 206 -6.42 -13.68 12.03
N ILE A 207 -5.57 -13.91 11.02
CA ILE A 207 -4.25 -13.28 10.91
C ILE A 207 -4.40 -11.75 10.84
N GLN A 208 -5.33 -11.24 10.04
CA GLN A 208 -5.60 -9.80 9.93
C GLN A 208 -6.05 -9.21 11.26
N ILE A 209 -6.99 -9.86 11.95
CA ILE A 209 -7.53 -9.37 13.22
C ILE A 209 -6.45 -9.37 14.32
N PHE A 210 -5.62 -10.41 14.33
CA PHE A 210 -4.59 -10.60 15.35
C PHE A 210 -3.17 -10.26 14.85
N GLN A 211 -3.06 -9.33 13.88
CA GLN A 211 -1.77 -8.98 13.28
C GLN A 211 -0.76 -8.37 14.26
N CYS A 212 -1.26 -7.75 15.33
CA CYS A 212 -0.46 -7.23 16.44
C CYS A 212 -1.13 -7.59 17.77
N MET A 213 -0.33 -7.94 18.78
CA MET A 213 -0.79 -8.02 20.17
C MET A 213 0.00 -7.04 21.03
N PRO A 214 -0.64 -6.00 21.60
CA PRO A 214 -2.05 -5.59 21.51
C PRO A 214 -2.46 -4.92 20.18
N ILE A 215 -3.75 -5.07 19.82
CA ILE A 215 -4.34 -4.59 18.55
C ILE A 215 -4.10 -3.10 18.26
N HIS A 216 -3.99 -2.26 19.30
CA HIS A 216 -3.84 -0.81 19.08
C HIS A 216 -2.52 -0.39 18.44
N TRP A 217 -1.51 -1.27 18.43
CA TRP A 217 -0.25 -1.01 17.74
C TRP A 217 -0.42 -0.89 16.23
N VAL A 218 -1.46 -1.51 15.64
CA VAL A 218 -1.78 -1.41 14.22
C VAL A 218 -1.87 0.04 13.75
N TRP A 219 -2.68 0.86 14.43
CA TRP A 219 -2.91 2.26 14.03
C TRP A 219 -1.88 3.25 14.60
N HIS A 220 -0.96 2.79 15.46
CA HIS A 220 0.16 3.59 15.97
C HIS A 220 1.52 3.23 15.33
N SER A 221 1.55 2.23 14.44
CA SER A 221 2.74 1.74 13.73
C SER A 221 3.50 2.80 12.92
N TRP A 222 2.85 3.90 12.53
CA TRP A 222 3.47 4.99 11.80
C TRP A 222 4.33 5.93 12.68
N ARG A 223 4.15 5.92 14.01
CA ARG A 223 4.78 6.88 14.93
C ARG A 223 6.13 6.42 15.47
N LEU A 224 6.30 5.12 15.72
CA LEU A 224 7.51 4.55 16.32
C LEU A 224 7.83 3.21 15.67
N ALA A 225 9.10 3.02 15.30
CA ALA A 225 9.61 1.75 14.77
C ALA A 225 9.38 0.58 15.75
N TYR A 226 9.44 0.83 17.06
CA TYR A 226 9.14 -0.15 18.12
C TYR A 226 7.79 -0.88 17.93
N TYR A 227 6.75 -0.17 17.47
CA TYR A 227 5.45 -0.80 17.23
C TYR A 227 5.46 -1.67 15.97
N ARG A 228 6.29 -1.33 14.98
CA ARG A 228 6.41 -2.09 13.72
C ARG A 228 7.07 -3.45 13.95
N ASP A 229 8.14 -3.51 14.74
CA ASP A 229 8.92 -4.74 14.96
C ASP A 229 8.19 -5.81 15.79
N ARG A 230 7.13 -5.41 16.50
CA ARG A 230 6.33 -6.29 17.36
C ARG A 230 5.05 -6.79 16.68
N CYS A 231 4.76 -6.28 15.49
CA CYS A 231 3.66 -6.71 14.63
C CYS A 231 4.16 -7.70 13.57
N MET A 232 3.25 -8.47 13.00
CA MET A 232 3.60 -9.25 11.81
C MET A 232 3.92 -8.33 10.63
N ASP A 233 4.85 -8.77 9.78
CA ASP A 233 5.23 -8.01 8.60
C ASP A 233 4.06 -7.93 7.60
N ILE A 234 3.56 -6.72 7.40
CA ILE A 234 2.41 -6.44 6.54
C ILE A 234 2.70 -6.85 5.08
N HIS A 235 3.94 -6.67 4.61
CA HIS A 235 4.29 -7.00 3.23
C HIS A 235 4.20 -8.50 2.97
N THR A 236 4.67 -9.31 3.92
CA THR A 236 4.57 -10.77 3.87
C THR A 236 3.11 -11.21 3.91
N ILE A 237 2.30 -10.67 4.83
CA ILE A 237 0.87 -11.01 4.92
C ILE A 237 0.15 -10.66 3.61
N THR A 238 0.31 -9.43 3.10
CA THR A 238 -0.34 -8.98 1.87
C THR A 238 0.10 -9.82 0.67
N PHE A 239 1.38 -10.18 0.57
CA PHE A 239 1.89 -11.02 -0.51
C PHE A 239 1.27 -12.42 -0.50
N VAL A 240 1.22 -13.07 0.67
CA VAL A 240 0.61 -14.40 0.83
C VAL A 240 -0.89 -14.36 0.56
N ALA A 241 -1.60 -13.38 1.12
CA ALA A 241 -3.04 -13.20 0.90
C ALA A 241 -3.37 -12.96 -0.58
N ALA A 242 -2.58 -12.12 -1.27
CA ALA A 242 -2.78 -11.87 -2.69
C ALA A 242 -2.51 -13.12 -3.55
N GLY A 243 -1.50 -13.93 -3.21
CA GLY A 243 -1.25 -15.20 -3.86
C GLY A 243 -2.39 -16.22 -3.67
N LEU A 244 -2.91 -16.33 -2.44
CA LEU A 244 -4.04 -17.20 -2.12
C LEU A 244 -5.32 -16.78 -2.86
N ASN A 245 -5.63 -15.49 -2.90
CA ASN A 245 -6.79 -14.99 -3.65
C ASN A 245 -6.68 -15.32 -5.15
N ILE A 246 -5.51 -15.16 -5.78
CA ILE A 246 -5.31 -15.54 -7.20
C ILE A 246 -5.52 -17.05 -7.39
N PHE A 247 -5.03 -17.86 -6.46
CA PHE A 247 -5.22 -19.31 -6.51
C PHE A 247 -6.70 -19.68 -6.38
N GLN A 248 -7.44 -19.05 -5.46
CA GLN A 248 -8.88 -19.27 -5.28
C GLN A 248 -9.67 -18.88 -6.53
N ASP A 249 -9.38 -17.72 -7.13
CA ASP A 249 -9.96 -17.28 -8.39
C ASP A 249 -9.77 -18.34 -9.49
N LEU A 250 -8.55 -18.88 -9.63
CA LEU A 250 -8.25 -19.92 -10.62
C LEU A 250 -9.02 -21.22 -10.35
N VAL A 251 -9.17 -21.62 -9.08
CA VAL A 251 -9.97 -22.79 -8.72
C VAL A 251 -11.43 -22.61 -9.12
N VAL A 252 -12.03 -21.46 -8.81
CA VAL A 252 -13.43 -21.14 -9.18
C VAL A 252 -13.58 -21.10 -10.70
N LEU A 253 -12.64 -20.46 -11.39
CA LEU A 253 -12.65 -20.31 -12.85
C LEU A 253 -12.50 -21.66 -13.56
N LEU A 254 -11.56 -22.51 -13.17
CA LEU A 254 -11.28 -23.76 -13.88
C LEU A 254 -12.33 -24.84 -13.61
N LEU A 255 -13.03 -24.78 -12.48
CA LEU A 255 -13.96 -25.81 -12.02
C LEU A 255 -15.06 -26.18 -13.05
N PRO A 256 -15.81 -25.23 -13.66
CA PRO A 256 -16.87 -25.57 -14.62
C PRO A 256 -16.40 -25.83 -16.05
N LEU A 257 -15.15 -25.54 -16.44
CA LEU A 257 -14.66 -25.74 -17.81
C LEU A 257 -14.82 -27.19 -18.33
N PRO A 258 -14.39 -28.23 -17.59
CA PRO A 258 -14.47 -29.62 -18.08
C PRO A 258 -15.91 -30.11 -18.26
N SER A 259 -16.85 -29.52 -17.52
CA SER A 259 -18.29 -29.81 -17.62
C SER A 259 -18.93 -29.07 -18.80
N LEU A 260 -18.49 -27.84 -19.07
CA LEU A 260 -18.98 -27.01 -20.18
C LEU A 260 -18.64 -27.59 -21.55
N PHE A 261 -17.44 -28.15 -21.73
CA PHE A 261 -17.06 -28.77 -23.01
C PHE A 261 -17.89 -30.01 -23.37
N ARG A 262 -18.57 -30.63 -22.39
CA ARG A 262 -19.35 -31.86 -22.60
C ARG A 262 -20.85 -31.64 -22.79
N LEU A 263 -21.37 -30.42 -22.58
CA LEU A 263 -22.81 -30.16 -22.63
C LEU A 263 -23.23 -29.35 -23.87
N LYS A 264 -24.19 -29.87 -24.64
CA LYS A 264 -24.85 -29.17 -25.76
C LYS A 264 -25.94 -28.23 -25.21
N MET A 265 -25.57 -27.01 -24.84
CA MET A 265 -26.47 -26.00 -24.26
C MET A 265 -27.15 -25.10 -25.32
N GLU A 266 -28.35 -24.63 -25.00
CA GLU A 266 -29.05 -23.58 -25.75
C GLU A 266 -28.30 -22.24 -25.68
N LYS A 267 -28.32 -21.46 -26.77
CA LYS A 267 -27.46 -20.27 -26.95
C LYS A 267 -27.59 -19.24 -25.83
N ARG A 268 -28.79 -19.05 -25.24
CA ARG A 268 -29.04 -18.02 -24.21
C ARG A 268 -28.28 -18.28 -22.90
N SER A 269 -28.33 -19.52 -22.39
CA SER A 269 -27.59 -19.91 -21.18
C SER A 269 -26.08 -19.95 -21.41
N LYS A 270 -25.67 -20.25 -22.64
CA LYS A 270 -24.25 -20.22 -23.04
C LYS A 270 -23.64 -18.81 -22.92
N TRP A 271 -24.39 -17.78 -23.30
CA TRP A 271 -23.92 -16.38 -23.20
C TRP A 271 -23.69 -15.93 -21.76
N GLY A 272 -24.59 -16.25 -20.83
CA GLY A 272 -24.42 -15.89 -19.41
C GLY A 272 -23.13 -16.47 -18.82
N ILE A 273 -22.84 -17.73 -19.14
CA ILE A 273 -21.63 -18.42 -18.67
C ILE A 273 -20.37 -17.82 -19.30
N ILE A 274 -20.40 -17.50 -20.59
CA ILE A 274 -19.26 -16.83 -21.27
C ILE A 274 -18.96 -15.49 -20.59
N VAL A 275 -19.98 -14.67 -20.34
CA VAL A 275 -19.81 -13.36 -19.68
C VAL A 275 -19.24 -13.53 -18.26
N MET A 276 -19.76 -14.48 -17.48
CA MET A 276 -19.25 -14.76 -16.14
C MET A 276 -17.78 -15.20 -16.17
N PHE A 277 -17.40 -16.06 -17.11
CA PHE A 277 -16.02 -16.50 -17.30
C PHE A 277 -15.08 -15.36 -17.72
N SER A 278 -15.52 -14.52 -18.65
CA SER A 278 -14.73 -13.37 -19.11
C SER A 278 -14.47 -12.39 -17.98
N LEU A 279 -15.47 -12.12 -17.14
CA LEU A 279 -15.30 -11.29 -15.95
C LEU A 279 -14.32 -11.92 -14.95
N GLY A 280 -14.43 -13.24 -14.71
CA GLY A 280 -13.48 -13.97 -13.85
C GLY A 280 -12.03 -13.86 -14.35
N ILE A 281 -11.78 -14.14 -15.63
CA ILE A 281 -10.45 -14.01 -16.25
C ILE A 281 -9.91 -12.58 -16.11
N PHE A 282 -10.74 -11.58 -16.35
CA PHE A 282 -10.35 -10.18 -16.22
C PHE A 282 -9.91 -9.86 -14.78
N ILE A 283 -10.69 -10.27 -13.78
CA ILE A 283 -10.38 -10.06 -12.36
C ILE A 283 -9.07 -10.77 -11.98
N THR A 284 -8.84 -12.00 -12.45
CA THR A 284 -7.59 -12.71 -12.16
C THR A 284 -6.38 -11.99 -12.76
N ILE A 285 -6.50 -11.45 -13.98
CA ILE A 285 -5.41 -10.68 -14.62
C ILE A 285 -5.09 -9.43 -13.82
N THR A 286 -6.09 -8.67 -13.38
CA THR A 286 -5.86 -7.47 -12.57
C THR A 286 -5.23 -7.80 -11.23
N SER A 287 -5.64 -8.90 -10.58
CA SER A 287 -5.01 -9.43 -9.36
C SER A 287 -3.54 -9.80 -9.55
N CYS A 288 -3.17 -10.45 -10.66
CA CYS A 288 -1.78 -10.77 -10.99
C CYS A 288 -0.92 -9.51 -11.19
N ILE A 289 -1.46 -8.51 -11.88
CA ILE A 289 -0.80 -7.21 -12.07
C ILE A 289 -0.56 -6.55 -10.71
N ARG A 290 -1.57 -6.54 -9.83
CA ARG A 290 -1.48 -6.00 -8.46
C ARG A 290 -0.38 -6.70 -7.64
N LEU A 291 -0.33 -8.03 -7.64
CA LEU A 291 0.70 -8.79 -6.91
C LEU A 291 2.11 -8.43 -7.38
N ARG A 292 2.31 -8.26 -8.70
CA ARG A 292 3.60 -7.83 -9.26
C ARG A 292 4.03 -6.49 -8.67
N TYR A 293 3.12 -5.52 -8.57
CA TYR A 293 3.43 -4.23 -7.96
C TYR A 293 3.72 -4.32 -6.47
N VAL A 294 2.97 -5.12 -5.70
CA VAL A 294 3.26 -5.34 -4.27
C VAL A 294 4.65 -5.93 -4.07
N SER A 295 5.05 -6.92 -4.89
CA SER A 295 6.40 -7.50 -4.83
C SER A 295 7.51 -6.50 -5.18
N LEU A 296 7.23 -5.60 -6.13
CA LEU A 296 8.14 -4.51 -6.48
C LEU A 296 8.22 -3.51 -5.33
N PHE A 297 7.13 -3.16 -4.67
CA PHE A 297 7.16 -2.26 -3.51
C PHE A 297 7.97 -2.85 -2.34
N GLY A 298 7.80 -4.13 -2.00
CA GLY A 298 8.52 -4.76 -0.89
C GLY A 298 10.04 -4.76 -1.09
N ARG A 299 10.53 -5.03 -2.32
CA ARG A 299 11.96 -4.98 -2.65
C ARG A 299 12.56 -3.56 -2.60
N TYR A 300 11.72 -2.54 -2.42
CA TYR A 300 12.15 -1.15 -2.38
C TYR A 300 12.25 -0.59 -0.95
N GLU A 301 11.87 -1.37 0.06
CA GLU A 301 11.92 -0.99 1.49
C GLU A 301 13.01 -1.72 2.29
N GLY A 302 13.49 -2.87 1.81
CA GLY A 302 14.72 -3.52 2.30
C GLY A 302 15.93 -3.11 1.47
#